data_AF-A0AAU6JU30-F1
#
_entry.id   AF-A0AAU6JU30-F1
#
_cell.length_a   1.000
_cell.length_b   1.000
_cell.length_c   1.000
_cell.angle_alpha   90.00
_cell.angle_beta   90.00
_cell.angle_gamma   90.00
#
_symmetry.space_group_name_H-M   'P 1'
#
loop_
_entity.id
_entity.type
_entity.pdbx_description
1 polymer ?
#
loop_
_entity_poly.entity_id
_entity_poly.type
_entity_poly.pdbx_seq_one_letter_code
_entity_poly.pdbx_strand_id
1 'polypeptide(L)'
;MSENLSETLSNTLARLEERISDARLDRAEVLDVRDLSARTALTEGEIQALLTDDGARLPADDIESRIRRRVRVLHETRLAASGRKRGEVCKEIADALSISPEWARQLLLGKKMPNVPDLTALAAFFGVEQGTGFFTDPAPIVLNRELRRLLEDLGGAEESAEDGPLVRFATRHGVVTLALRGRQLTPRKQEALAVMLEGLLSDGEETER
;
A
#
# COMPACT_ATOMS: atom_id res chain seq x y z
N MET A 1 -24.83 -17.66 -8.00
CA MET A 1 -23.68 -17.38 -7.10
C MET A 1 -22.39 -17.77 -7.80
N SER A 2 -22.00 -17.02 -8.83
CA SER A 2 -20.75 -17.26 -9.58
C SER A 2 -20.27 -15.97 -10.26
N GLU A 3 -20.04 -14.92 -9.47
CA GLU A 3 -19.37 -13.70 -9.97
C GLU A 3 -18.13 -13.47 -9.12
N ASN A 4 -17.08 -14.27 -9.38
CA ASN A 4 -15.75 -14.03 -8.83
C ASN A 4 -14.69 -14.45 -9.87
N LEU A 5 -14.98 -14.15 -11.13
CA LEU A 5 -14.06 -14.35 -12.25
C LEU A 5 -13.16 -13.12 -12.34
N SER A 6 -11.98 -13.20 -11.72
CA SER A 6 -10.80 -12.39 -11.98
C SER A 6 -11.10 -10.96 -12.47
N GLU A 7 -11.54 -10.10 -11.56
CA GLU A 7 -11.77 -8.69 -11.84
C GLU A 7 -10.52 -8.08 -12.49
N THR A 8 -10.66 -7.62 -13.72
CA THR A 8 -9.56 -7.06 -14.50
C THR A 8 -9.17 -5.70 -13.92
N LEU A 9 -7.91 -5.30 -14.10
CA LEU A 9 -7.42 -3.99 -13.66
C LEU A 9 -8.34 -2.85 -14.13
N SER A 10 -8.80 -2.89 -15.38
CA SER A 10 -9.70 -1.88 -15.95
C SER A 10 -11.07 -1.85 -15.23
N ASN A 11 -11.60 -2.99 -14.81
CA ASN A 11 -12.87 -3.04 -14.08
C ASN A 11 -12.72 -2.43 -12.68
N THR A 12 -11.68 -2.83 -11.95
CA THR A 12 -11.36 -2.27 -10.63
C THR A 12 -11.17 -0.75 -10.72
N LEU A 13 -10.45 -0.27 -11.74
CA LEU A 13 -10.28 1.16 -11.98
C LEU A 13 -11.61 1.86 -12.24
N ALA A 14 -12.45 1.33 -13.13
CA ALA A 14 -13.77 1.92 -13.42
C ALA A 14 -14.64 2.05 -12.16
N ARG A 15 -14.66 1.00 -11.31
CA ARG A 15 -15.37 1.04 -10.03
C ARG A 15 -14.80 2.08 -9.07
N LEU A 16 -13.48 2.20 -9.02
CA LEU A 16 -12.81 3.19 -8.17
C LEU A 16 -13.11 4.63 -8.64
N GLU A 17 -13.11 4.88 -9.95
CA GLU A 17 -13.47 6.18 -10.53
C GLU A 17 -14.93 6.57 -10.21
N GLU A 18 -15.86 5.62 -10.31
CA GLU A 18 -17.26 5.82 -9.90
C GLU A 18 -17.35 6.22 -8.42
N ARG A 19 -16.64 5.51 -7.54
CA ARG A 19 -16.59 5.82 -6.10
C ARG A 19 -15.97 7.18 -5.79
N ILE A 20 -14.88 7.53 -6.46
CA ILE A 20 -14.23 8.84 -6.34
C ILE A 20 -15.22 9.94 -6.73
N SER A 21 -15.95 9.75 -7.83
CA SER A 21 -16.97 10.69 -8.31
C SER A 21 -18.12 10.83 -7.32
N ASP A 22 -18.70 9.72 -6.85
CA ASP A 22 -19.84 9.71 -5.93
C ASP A 22 -19.50 10.38 -4.59
N ALA A 23 -18.32 10.08 -4.05
CA ALA A 23 -17.81 10.68 -2.83
C ALA A 23 -17.23 12.09 -3.02
N ARG A 24 -17.16 12.60 -4.26
CA ARG A 24 -16.55 13.90 -4.64
C ARG A 24 -15.11 14.04 -4.13
N LEU A 25 -14.35 12.97 -4.19
CA LEU A 25 -12.94 12.95 -3.81
C LEU A 25 -12.07 13.45 -4.95
N ASP A 26 -10.87 13.94 -4.63
CA ASP A 26 -9.87 14.25 -5.65
C ASP A 26 -9.20 12.96 -6.13
N ARG A 27 -9.38 12.65 -7.41
CA ARG A 27 -8.75 11.51 -8.07
C ARG A 27 -7.24 11.50 -7.92
N ALA A 28 -6.58 12.66 -8.02
CA ALA A 28 -5.13 12.76 -7.92
C ALA A 28 -4.62 12.43 -6.51
N GLU A 29 -5.45 12.64 -5.48
CA GLU A 29 -5.14 12.25 -4.12
C GLU A 29 -5.38 10.76 -3.86
N VAL A 30 -6.47 10.18 -4.42
CA VAL A 30 -6.80 8.76 -4.23
C VAL A 30 -5.88 7.85 -5.06
N LEU A 31 -5.55 8.27 -6.28
CA LEU A 31 -4.66 7.58 -7.21
C LEU A 31 -3.28 8.24 -7.26
N ASP A 32 -2.75 8.64 -6.10
CA ASP A 32 -1.42 9.23 -6.02
C ASP A 32 -0.36 8.21 -6.47
N VAL A 33 0.33 8.55 -7.57
CA VAL A 33 1.30 7.68 -8.23
C VAL A 33 2.49 7.37 -7.32
N ARG A 34 2.89 8.31 -6.45
CA ARG A 34 4.05 8.13 -5.57
C ARG A 34 3.71 7.19 -4.42
N ASP A 35 2.52 7.31 -3.85
CA ASP A 35 2.05 6.41 -2.81
C ASP A 35 1.86 4.99 -3.35
N LEU A 36 1.22 4.85 -4.51
CA LEU A 36 1.09 3.57 -5.19
C LEU A 36 2.45 2.95 -5.51
N SER A 37 3.43 3.74 -5.93
CA SER A 37 4.82 3.30 -6.16
C SER A 37 5.45 2.76 -4.89
N ALA A 38 5.33 3.48 -3.78
CA ALA A 38 5.87 3.06 -2.49
C ALA A 38 5.24 1.76 -1.96
N ARG A 39 3.93 1.56 -2.17
CA ARG A 39 3.20 0.37 -1.72
C ARG A 39 3.42 -0.86 -2.59
N THR A 40 3.54 -0.67 -3.91
CA THR A 40 3.61 -1.77 -4.88
C THR A 40 5.04 -2.14 -5.30
N ALA A 41 6.02 -1.28 -5.02
CA ALA A 41 7.37 -1.33 -5.63
C ALA A 41 7.37 -1.33 -7.17
N LEU A 42 6.30 -0.83 -7.79
CA LEU A 42 6.28 -0.46 -9.20
C LEU A 42 6.89 0.94 -9.37
N THR A 43 7.45 1.19 -10.54
CA THR A 43 7.92 2.54 -10.89
C THR A 43 6.72 3.45 -11.17
N GLU A 44 6.89 4.76 -10.93
CA GLU A 44 5.86 5.76 -11.23
C GLU A 44 5.43 5.69 -12.71
N GLY A 45 6.35 5.42 -13.64
CA GLY A 45 6.05 5.27 -15.06
C GLY A 45 5.20 4.04 -15.38
N GLU A 46 5.45 2.89 -14.74
CA GLU A 46 4.61 1.69 -14.89
C GLU A 46 3.20 1.94 -14.36
N ILE A 47 3.08 2.62 -13.23
CA ILE A 47 1.76 2.97 -12.64
C ILE A 47 1.01 3.94 -13.56
N GLN A 48 1.65 5.03 -13.98
CA GLN A 48 1.03 6.00 -14.90
C GLN A 48 0.53 5.32 -16.18
N ALA A 49 1.38 4.50 -16.81
CA ALA A 49 1.02 3.74 -18.02
C ALA A 49 -0.19 2.82 -17.80
N LEU A 50 -0.31 2.22 -16.62
CA LEU A 50 -1.43 1.34 -16.27
C LEU A 50 -2.70 2.10 -15.88
N LEU A 51 -2.59 3.33 -15.36
CA LEU A 51 -3.72 4.15 -14.93
C LEU A 51 -4.36 4.94 -16.08
N THR A 52 -3.64 5.22 -17.17
CA THR A 52 -4.13 6.06 -18.28
C THR A 52 -4.82 5.28 -19.40
N ASP A 53 -5.05 3.98 -19.24
CA ASP A 53 -5.68 3.07 -20.23
C ASP A 53 -5.04 3.05 -21.63
N ASP A 54 -3.95 3.80 -21.84
CA ASP A 54 -3.29 3.99 -23.12
C ASP A 54 -2.49 2.78 -23.58
N GLY A 55 -2.55 1.67 -22.83
CA GLY A 55 -1.82 0.44 -23.12
C GLY A 55 -0.34 0.70 -23.40
N ALA A 56 0.22 1.79 -22.84
CA ALA A 56 1.59 2.20 -23.06
C ALA A 56 2.44 1.00 -22.70
N ARG A 57 2.94 0.33 -23.74
CA ARG A 57 3.45 -1.02 -23.67
C ARG A 57 4.50 -1.01 -22.58
N LEU A 58 4.17 -1.61 -21.42
CA LEU A 58 5.13 -1.72 -20.35
C LEU A 58 6.41 -2.27 -20.98
N PRO A 59 7.56 -1.62 -20.77
CA PRO A 59 8.81 -2.12 -21.32
C PRO A 59 8.93 -3.59 -20.97
N ALA A 60 9.39 -4.42 -21.92
CA ALA A 60 9.45 -5.86 -21.77
C ALA A 60 10.10 -6.20 -20.41
N ASP A 61 9.26 -6.64 -19.47
CA ASP A 61 9.64 -6.73 -18.07
C ASP A 61 10.24 -8.11 -17.83
N ASP A 62 11.57 -8.15 -17.89
CA ASP A 62 12.35 -9.33 -17.54
C ASP A 62 12.17 -9.64 -16.05
N ILE A 63 11.77 -10.89 -15.75
CA ILE A 63 11.46 -11.34 -14.39
C ILE A 63 12.64 -11.14 -13.44
N GLU A 64 13.88 -11.31 -13.92
CA GLU A 64 15.06 -11.09 -13.11
C GLU A 64 15.22 -9.63 -12.69
N SER A 65 15.07 -8.73 -13.66
CA SER A 65 15.13 -7.28 -13.46
C SER A 65 14.04 -6.80 -12.50
N ARG A 66 12.81 -7.33 -12.64
CA ARG A 66 11.69 -7.09 -11.72
C ARG A 66 12.02 -7.48 -10.29
N ILE A 67 12.50 -8.71 -10.09
CA ILE A 67 12.84 -9.24 -8.76
C ILE A 67 13.90 -8.35 -8.09
N ARG A 68 15.01 -8.07 -8.79
CA ARG A 68 16.11 -7.25 -8.25
C ARG A 68 15.63 -5.85 -7.89
N ARG A 69 14.81 -5.23 -8.73
CA ARG A 69 14.23 -3.90 -8.49
C ARG A 69 13.37 -3.91 -7.24
N ARG A 70 12.43 -4.85 -7.10
CA ARG A 70 11.51 -4.91 -5.96
C ARG A 70 12.23 -5.19 -4.63
N VAL A 71 13.24 -6.06 -4.63
CA VAL A 71 14.12 -6.26 -3.45
C VAL A 71 14.79 -4.96 -3.04
N ARG A 72 15.33 -4.21 -4.00
CA ARG A 72 15.98 -2.93 -3.74
C ARG A 72 15.00 -1.89 -3.16
N VAL A 73 13.80 -1.78 -3.71
CA VAL A 73 12.77 -0.86 -3.21
C VAL A 73 12.40 -1.19 -1.77
N LEU A 74 12.12 -2.46 -1.44
CA LEU A 74 11.81 -2.84 -0.05
C LEU A 74 12.93 -2.45 0.92
N HIS A 75 14.18 -2.66 0.52
CA HIS A 75 15.33 -2.29 1.32
C HIS A 75 15.44 -0.77 1.51
N GLU A 76 15.28 0.01 0.44
CA GLU A 76 15.32 1.48 0.50
C GLU A 76 14.18 2.05 1.36
N THR A 77 12.96 1.52 1.21
CA THR A 77 11.79 1.87 2.04
C THR A 77 12.03 1.54 3.51
N ARG A 78 12.60 0.36 3.83
CA ARG A 78 12.94 -0.02 5.21
C ARG A 78 14.02 0.88 5.81
N LEU A 79 15.02 1.28 5.03
CA LEU A 79 16.04 2.21 5.51
C LEU A 79 15.45 3.59 5.81
N ALA A 80 14.60 4.10 4.91
CA ALA A 80 13.92 5.38 5.11
C ALA A 80 13.01 5.36 6.35
N ALA A 81 12.28 4.27 6.59
CA ALA A 81 11.37 4.13 7.72
C ALA A 81 12.07 3.88 9.06
N SER A 82 13.16 3.11 9.07
CA SER A 82 13.84 2.72 10.32
C SER A 82 14.85 3.73 10.84
N GLY A 83 15.36 4.62 9.98
CA GLY A 83 16.45 5.54 10.33
C GLY A 83 17.79 4.84 10.65
N ARG A 84 17.86 3.52 10.48
CA ARG A 84 19.04 2.69 10.80
C ARG A 84 20.13 2.84 9.75
N LYS A 85 21.35 2.50 10.15
CA LYS A 85 22.47 2.45 9.20
C LYS A 85 22.30 1.24 8.28
N ARG A 86 22.67 1.42 7.01
CA ARG A 86 22.63 0.36 5.99
C ARG A 86 23.30 -0.95 6.43
N GLY A 87 24.44 -0.86 7.11
CA GLY A 87 25.17 -2.04 7.59
C GLY A 87 24.42 -2.85 8.64
N GLU A 88 23.60 -2.21 9.48
CA GLU A 88 22.79 -2.88 10.50
C GLU A 88 21.66 -3.68 9.85
N VAL A 89 20.93 -3.05 8.92
CA VAL A 89 19.87 -3.72 8.16
C VAL A 89 20.42 -4.89 7.33
N CYS A 90 21.57 -4.72 6.67
CA CYS A 90 22.22 -5.82 5.96
C CYS A 90 22.57 -6.99 6.89
N LYS A 91 23.00 -6.72 8.12
CA LYS A 91 23.34 -7.76 9.09
C LYS A 91 22.10 -8.52 9.54
N GLU A 92 21.02 -7.82 9.88
CA GLU A 92 19.75 -8.44 10.25
C GLU A 92 19.20 -9.36 9.15
N ILE A 93 19.28 -8.90 7.91
CA ILE A 93 18.85 -9.69 6.75
C ILE A 93 19.78 -10.89 6.54
N ALA A 94 21.10 -10.72 6.71
CA ALA A 94 22.05 -11.82 6.62
C ALA A 94 21.76 -12.90 7.67
N ASP A 95 21.48 -12.50 8.91
CA ASP A 95 21.12 -13.39 10.00
C ASP A 95 19.78 -14.10 9.72
N ALA A 96 18.76 -13.36 9.25
CA ALA A 96 17.45 -13.91 8.92
C ALA A 96 17.47 -14.92 7.76
N LEU A 97 18.32 -14.68 6.75
CA LEU A 97 18.48 -15.56 5.60
C LEU A 97 19.55 -16.65 5.83
N SER A 98 20.27 -16.62 6.96
CA SER A 98 21.42 -17.50 7.23
C SER A 98 22.48 -17.46 6.11
N ILE A 99 22.75 -16.26 5.60
CA ILE A 99 23.72 -15.98 4.53
C ILE A 99 24.84 -15.07 5.04
N SER A 100 25.90 -14.89 4.25
CA SER A 100 26.95 -13.94 4.62
C SER A 100 26.47 -12.47 4.51
N PRO A 101 26.98 -11.55 5.35
CA PRO A 101 26.66 -10.13 5.24
C PRO A 101 26.99 -9.51 3.88
N GLU A 102 28.05 -9.99 3.24
CA GLU A 102 28.41 -9.54 1.89
C GLU A 102 27.40 -10.07 0.86
N TRP A 103 26.93 -11.32 0.95
CA TRP A 103 25.88 -11.83 0.08
C TRP A 103 24.58 -11.03 0.25
N ALA A 104 24.16 -10.77 1.49
CA ALA A 104 22.98 -9.95 1.79
C ALA A 104 23.10 -8.55 1.16
N ARG A 105 24.27 -7.91 1.31
CA ARG A 105 24.53 -6.61 0.68
C ARG A 105 24.40 -6.66 -0.84
N GLN A 106 24.92 -7.70 -1.49
CA GLN A 106 24.85 -7.84 -2.94
C GLN A 106 23.41 -8.10 -3.42
N LEU A 107 22.62 -8.88 -2.66
CA LEU A 107 21.19 -9.08 -2.92
C LEU A 107 20.41 -7.77 -2.81
N LEU A 108 20.60 -7.02 -1.72
CA LEU A 108 19.87 -5.79 -1.44
C LEU A 108 20.22 -4.63 -2.38
N LEU A 109 21.40 -4.69 -3.00
CA LEU A 109 21.81 -3.75 -4.06
C LEU A 109 21.33 -4.20 -5.46
N GLY A 110 20.64 -5.33 -5.58
CA GLY A 110 20.20 -5.90 -6.85
C GLY A 110 21.34 -6.41 -7.74
N LYS A 111 22.51 -6.70 -7.15
CA LYS A 111 23.68 -7.22 -7.88
C LYS A 111 23.68 -8.74 -8.02
N LYS A 112 23.00 -9.43 -7.11
CA LYS A 112 22.82 -10.90 -7.12
C LYS A 112 21.35 -11.25 -7.23
N MET A 113 21.07 -12.39 -7.86
CA MET A 113 19.73 -12.93 -7.95
C MET A 113 19.42 -13.74 -6.68
N PRO A 114 18.39 -13.38 -5.91
CA PRO A 114 17.88 -14.27 -4.86
C PRO A 114 17.28 -15.54 -5.47
N ASN A 115 17.50 -16.67 -4.82
CA ASN A 115 16.78 -17.90 -5.14
C ASN A 115 15.38 -17.91 -4.46
N VAL A 116 14.57 -18.94 -4.71
CA VAL A 116 13.22 -19.05 -4.13
C VAL A 116 13.23 -19.05 -2.59
N PRO A 117 14.12 -19.79 -1.90
CA PRO A 117 14.31 -19.66 -0.46
C PRO A 117 14.61 -18.22 0.01
N ASP A 118 15.54 -17.53 -0.65
CA ASP A 118 15.89 -16.15 -0.33
C ASP A 118 14.67 -15.23 -0.47
N LEU A 119 13.89 -15.36 -1.55
CA LEU A 119 12.67 -14.57 -1.77
C LEU A 119 11.62 -14.82 -0.69
N THR A 120 11.47 -16.08 -0.27
CA THR A 120 10.53 -16.46 0.79
C THR A 120 10.94 -15.83 2.12
N ALA A 121 12.23 -15.93 2.46
CA ALA A 121 12.78 -15.34 3.67
C ALA A 121 12.73 -13.80 3.65
N LEU A 122 13.00 -13.17 2.50
CA LEU A 122 12.85 -11.73 2.31
C LEU A 122 11.40 -11.29 2.50
N ALA A 123 10.43 -12.00 1.89
CA ALA A 123 9.02 -11.70 2.08
C ALA A 123 8.62 -11.75 3.56
N ALA A 124 9.04 -12.80 4.27
CA ALA A 124 8.78 -12.95 5.71
C ALA A 124 9.46 -11.83 6.53
N PHE A 125 10.72 -11.52 6.25
CA PHE A 125 11.47 -10.47 6.95
C PHE A 125 10.84 -9.08 6.80
N PHE A 126 10.35 -8.76 5.60
CA PHE A 126 9.71 -7.48 5.32
C PHE A 126 8.20 -7.46 5.65
N GLY A 127 7.62 -8.56 6.12
CA GLY A 127 6.19 -8.65 6.44
C GLY A 127 5.29 -8.57 5.20
N VAL A 128 5.77 -9.05 4.05
CA VAL A 128 5.04 -9.00 2.79
C VAL A 128 4.04 -10.15 2.73
N GLU A 129 2.75 -9.84 2.85
CA GLU A 129 1.66 -10.84 2.90
C GLU A 129 1.55 -11.68 1.63
N GLN A 130 1.98 -11.13 0.48
CA GLN A 130 1.90 -11.81 -0.81
C GLN A 130 3.04 -12.82 -1.05
N GLY A 131 3.93 -13.00 -0.08
CA GLY A 131 5.05 -13.93 -0.17
C GLY A 131 5.96 -13.62 -1.37
N THR A 132 6.36 -14.66 -2.11
CA THR A 132 7.19 -14.51 -3.30
C THR A 132 6.48 -13.79 -4.45
N GLY A 133 5.14 -13.81 -4.47
CA GLY A 133 4.31 -13.13 -5.49
C GLY A 133 4.60 -11.64 -5.55
N PHE A 134 4.93 -11.01 -4.42
CA PHE A 134 5.37 -9.61 -4.42
C PHE A 134 6.57 -9.35 -5.34
N PHE A 135 7.50 -10.28 -5.48
CA PHE A 135 8.68 -10.09 -6.33
C PHE A 135 8.43 -10.49 -7.79
N THR A 136 7.55 -11.46 -8.01
CA THR A 136 7.39 -12.12 -9.31
C THR A 136 6.14 -11.68 -10.07
N ASP A 137 5.11 -11.17 -9.42
CA ASP A 137 3.83 -10.88 -10.06
C ASP A 137 3.96 -9.75 -11.10
N PRO A 138 3.28 -9.87 -12.27
CA PRO A 138 3.24 -8.80 -13.26
C PRO A 138 2.69 -7.48 -12.70
N ALA A 139 3.17 -6.35 -13.22
CA ALA A 139 2.74 -5.03 -12.77
C ALA A 139 1.21 -4.83 -12.76
N PRO A 140 0.43 -5.28 -13.78
CA PRO A 140 -1.03 -5.17 -13.74
C PRO A 140 -1.68 -5.91 -12.56
N ILE A 141 -1.14 -7.07 -12.20
CA ILE A 141 -1.66 -7.90 -11.09
C ILE A 141 -1.36 -7.23 -9.74
N VAL A 142 -0.13 -6.72 -9.58
CA VAL A 142 0.27 -6.00 -8.36
C VAL A 142 -0.55 -4.73 -8.19
N LEU A 143 -0.70 -3.92 -9.23
CA LEU A 143 -1.49 -2.70 -9.15
C LEU A 143 -2.96 -3.00 -8.87
N ASN A 144 -3.56 -3.97 -9.57
CA ASN A 144 -4.96 -4.34 -9.35
C ASN A 144 -5.23 -4.76 -7.89
N ARG A 145 -4.29 -5.47 -7.27
CA ARG A 145 -4.39 -5.88 -5.86
C ARG A 145 -4.43 -4.67 -4.92
N GLU A 146 -3.57 -3.68 -5.12
CA GLU A 146 -3.58 -2.46 -4.29
C GLU A 146 -4.80 -1.58 -4.57
N LEU A 147 -5.24 -1.47 -5.83
CA LEU A 147 -6.46 -0.73 -6.16
C LEU A 147 -7.71 -1.37 -5.56
N ARG A 148 -7.75 -2.70 -5.48
CA ARG A 148 -8.82 -3.41 -4.77
C ARG A 148 -8.82 -3.12 -3.28
N ARG A 149 -7.65 -3.06 -2.63
CA ARG A 149 -7.54 -2.61 -1.23
C ARG A 149 -8.07 -1.21 -1.06
N LEU A 150 -7.70 -0.27 -1.95
CA LEU A 150 -8.25 1.09 -1.93
C LEU A 150 -9.77 1.12 -2.14
N LEU A 151 -10.30 0.28 -3.04
CA LEU A 151 -11.73 0.16 -3.27
C LEU A 151 -12.46 -0.39 -2.05
N GLU A 152 -11.88 -1.37 -1.36
CA GLU A 152 -12.37 -1.92 -0.09
C GLU A 152 -12.31 -0.87 1.03
N ASP A 153 -11.22 -0.11 1.14
CA ASP A 153 -11.06 0.97 2.13
C ASP A 153 -12.09 2.11 1.93
N LEU A 154 -12.43 2.41 0.68
CA LEU A 154 -13.47 3.39 0.33
C LEU A 154 -14.89 2.81 0.46
N GLY A 155 -15.07 1.51 0.19
CA GLY A 155 -16.35 0.80 0.18
C GLY A 155 -16.79 0.27 1.55
N GLY A 156 -15.86 0.08 2.48
CA GLY A 156 -16.12 -0.36 3.86
C GLY A 156 -16.94 0.64 4.69
N ALA A 157 -17.32 1.78 4.12
CA ALA A 157 -18.25 2.74 4.71
C ALA A 157 -19.71 2.59 4.26
N GLU A 158 -20.01 1.70 3.31
CA GLU A 158 -21.36 1.58 2.74
C GLU A 158 -21.99 0.18 2.88
N GLU A 159 -21.21 -0.90 3.03
CA GLU A 159 -21.77 -2.25 3.13
C GLU A 159 -22.16 -2.70 4.54
N SER A 160 -21.74 -1.99 5.60
CA SER A 160 -22.35 -2.18 6.91
C SER A 160 -23.61 -1.32 6.96
N ALA A 161 -24.78 -1.93 6.77
CA ALA A 161 -26.06 -1.28 7.03
C ALA A 161 -26.25 -0.84 8.51
N GLU A 162 -25.24 -1.09 9.36
CA GLU A 162 -25.12 -0.66 10.75
C GLU A 162 -24.09 0.46 10.97
N ASP A 163 -23.43 0.96 9.92
CA ASP A 163 -22.46 2.04 10.06
C ASP A 163 -23.17 3.37 10.33
N GLY A 164 -23.12 3.77 11.60
CA GLY A 164 -23.83 4.92 12.13
C GLY A 164 -23.45 6.25 11.46
N PRO A 165 -24.15 7.35 11.81
CA PRO A 165 -23.98 8.67 11.21
C PRO A 165 -22.53 9.17 11.12
N LEU A 166 -21.66 8.70 12.02
CA LEU A 166 -20.23 9.03 12.08
C LEU A 166 -19.42 8.44 10.93
N VAL A 167 -19.68 7.20 10.50
CA VAL A 167 -18.98 6.58 9.37
C VAL A 167 -19.37 7.30 8.08
N ARG A 168 -20.67 7.58 7.93
CA ARG A 168 -21.20 8.37 6.80
C ARG A 168 -20.63 9.79 6.75
N PHE A 169 -20.49 10.42 7.92
CA PHE A 169 -19.84 11.74 8.05
C PHE A 169 -18.36 11.66 7.69
N ALA A 170 -17.64 10.66 8.19
CA ALA A 170 -16.22 10.47 7.95
C ALA A 170 -15.91 10.27 6.46
N THR A 171 -16.73 9.49 5.76
CA THR A 171 -16.60 9.27 4.31
C THR A 171 -16.97 10.52 3.52
N ARG A 172 -18.08 11.18 3.86
CA ARG A 172 -18.54 12.41 3.18
C ARG A 172 -17.56 13.58 3.33
N HIS A 173 -16.84 13.66 4.44
CA HIS A 173 -15.93 14.76 4.75
C HIS A 173 -14.45 14.40 4.56
N GLY A 174 -14.13 13.24 3.97
CA GLY A 174 -12.73 12.85 3.73
C GLY A 174 -11.92 12.65 5.02
N VAL A 175 -12.58 12.27 6.11
CA VAL A 175 -11.89 11.91 7.37
C VAL A 175 -11.19 10.56 7.22
N VAL A 176 -11.72 9.66 6.40
CA VAL A 176 -11.05 8.40 6.02
C VAL A 176 -9.75 8.69 5.26
N THR A 177 -9.75 9.67 4.36
CA THR A 177 -8.52 10.16 3.71
C THR A 177 -7.59 10.87 4.70
N LEU A 178 -8.08 11.49 5.78
CA LEU A 178 -7.25 12.00 6.89
C LEU A 178 -6.58 10.88 7.71
N ALA A 179 -7.24 9.74 7.91
CA ALA A 179 -6.66 8.57 8.56
C ALA A 179 -5.61 7.89 7.67
N LEU A 180 -5.85 7.82 6.35
CA LEU A 180 -4.85 7.41 5.36
C LEU A 180 -3.70 8.42 5.26
N ARG A 181 -3.96 9.72 5.48
CA ARG A 181 -2.97 10.79 5.66
C ARG A 181 -2.43 10.84 7.09
N GLY A 182 -1.64 9.86 7.50
CA GLY A 182 -0.79 9.98 8.70
C GLY A 182 0.15 11.22 8.72
N ARG A 183 0.10 12.09 7.70
CA ARG A 183 0.91 13.30 7.54
C ARG A 183 0.05 14.46 7.00
N GLN A 184 -0.56 15.27 7.87
CA GLN A 184 -0.74 16.73 7.68
C GLN A 184 -1.38 17.49 8.86
N LEU A 185 -1.52 16.89 10.04
CA LEU A 185 -1.84 17.64 11.26
C LEU A 185 -0.56 17.86 12.06
N THR A 186 -0.31 19.09 12.50
CA THR A 186 0.77 19.35 13.47
C THR A 186 0.47 18.56 14.75
N PRO A 187 1.47 18.17 15.56
CA PRO A 187 1.23 17.40 16.79
C PRO A 187 0.16 18.03 17.68
N ARG A 188 0.15 19.37 17.77
CA ARG A 188 -0.84 20.15 18.50
C ARG A 188 -2.27 20.03 17.95
N LYS A 189 -2.44 19.88 16.64
CA LYS A 189 -3.74 19.66 16.00
C LYS A 189 -4.21 18.21 16.10
N GLN A 190 -3.28 17.25 16.10
CA GLN A 190 -3.60 15.85 16.38
C GLN A 190 -4.09 15.67 17.82
N GLU A 191 -3.42 16.31 18.76
CA GLU A 191 -3.80 16.31 20.18
C GLU A 191 -5.13 17.02 20.40
N ALA A 192 -5.37 18.17 19.76
CA ALA A 192 -6.66 18.85 19.82
C ALA A 192 -7.81 18.02 19.22
N LEU A 193 -7.55 17.30 18.12
CA LEU A 193 -8.52 16.38 17.52
C LEU A 193 -8.81 15.20 18.46
N ALA A 194 -7.78 14.62 19.07
CA ALA A 194 -7.92 13.53 20.04
C ALA A 194 -8.76 13.96 21.25
N VAL A 195 -8.49 15.14 21.83
CA VAL A 195 -9.26 15.69 22.96
C VAL A 195 -10.71 16.00 22.56
N MET A 196 -10.96 16.52 21.35
CA MET A 196 -12.33 16.73 20.85
C MET A 196 -13.09 15.42 20.68
N LEU A 197 -12.44 14.39 20.10
CA LEU A 197 -13.04 13.08 19.95
C LEU A 197 -13.30 12.42 21.30
N GLU A 198 -12.37 12.56 22.25
CA GLU A 198 -12.50 12.04 23.61
C GLU A 198 -13.65 12.72 24.37
N GLY A 199 -13.84 14.04 24.22
CA GLY A 199 -15.00 14.75 24.77
C GLY A 199 -16.33 14.27 24.18
N LEU A 200 -16.38 14.09 22.85
CA LEU A 200 -17.58 13.57 22.17
C LEU A 200 -17.90 12.12 22.53
N LEU A 201 -16.89 11.31 22.84
CA LEU A 201 -17.05 9.91 23.27
C LEU A 201 -17.39 9.79 24.77
N SER A 202 -16.95 10.74 25.59
CA SER A 202 -17.24 10.77 27.03
C SER A 202 -18.64 11.30 27.36
N ASP A 203 -19.20 12.17 26.51
CA ASP A 203 -20.57 12.68 26.66
C ASP A 203 -21.65 11.64 26.30
N GLY A 204 -21.27 10.43 25.87
CA GLY A 204 -22.17 9.34 25.50
C GLY A 204 -22.65 8.45 26.67
N GLU A 205 -22.14 8.64 27.89
CA GLU A 205 -22.50 7.80 29.06
C GLU A 205 -23.63 8.37 29.95
N GLU A 206 -24.30 9.47 29.59
CA GLU A 206 -25.47 9.98 30.33
C GLU A 206 -26.69 10.04 29.39
N THR A 207 -27.69 9.15 29.44
CA THR A 207 -28.69 9.09 30.53
C THR A 207 -29.62 7.88 30.34
N GLU A 208 -29.48 6.86 31.20
CA GLU A 208 -30.62 6.02 31.62
C GLU A 208 -30.79 6.18 33.14
N ARG A 209 -31.68 7.09 33.53
CA ARG A 209 -32.34 7.11 34.84
C ARG A 209 -33.77 7.63 34.70
#